data_AF-A0A6M4NW45-F1
#
_entry.id   AF-A0A6M4NW45-F1
#
_cell.length_a   1.000
_cell.length_b   1.000
_cell.length_c   1.000
_cell.angle_alpha   90.00
_cell.angle_beta   90.00
_cell.angle_gamma   90.00
#
_symmetry.space_group_name_H-M   'P 1'
#
loop_
_entity.id
_entity.type
_entity.pdbx_description
1 polymer ?
#
loop_
_entity_poly.entity_id
_entity_poly.type
_entity_poly.pdbx_seq_one_letter_code
_entity_poly.pdbx_strand_id
1 'polypeptide(L)'
;MHTMNVNTKVNTATRESDEQFKTDRYLRYAVTDGDERLDFIPALFFTPSADNMAASWLRQHSDYNGGFWSYWIIPQGVGGNITPGRIQFITTQTGYIAPEGKRSYRMRIPGNYFDGDVSADAAGIIATLTIMNWLSWQVADMGPEYARVCKHLVSRQDALKDYISIIHHPEQHLIWRAID
;
A
#
# COMPACT_ATOMS: atom_id res chain seq x y z
N MET A 1 -2.46 14.90 65.16
CA MET A 1 -1.25 14.45 64.42
C MET A 1 -1.58 13.07 63.89
N HIS A 2 -1.57 12.73 62.61
CA HIS A 2 -0.76 13.18 61.47
C HIS A 2 -1.57 12.92 60.18
N THR A 3 -1.49 13.85 59.23
CA THR A 3 -1.98 13.72 57.86
C THR A 3 -1.21 12.64 57.10
N MET A 4 -1.85 11.97 56.14
CA MET A 4 -1.27 11.82 54.79
C MET A 4 -2.31 11.33 53.77
N ASN A 5 -2.52 12.21 52.79
CA ASN A 5 -3.28 12.02 51.57
C ASN A 5 -2.40 11.26 50.58
N VAL A 6 -2.83 10.11 50.05
CA VAL A 6 -2.12 9.41 48.98
C VAL A 6 -3.05 9.30 47.78
N ASN A 7 -2.90 10.29 46.91
CA ASN A 7 -3.49 10.36 45.58
C ASN A 7 -2.54 9.67 44.61
N THR A 8 -2.64 8.35 44.44
CA THR A 8 -1.82 7.64 43.45
C THR A 8 -2.52 7.67 42.10
N LYS A 9 -2.24 8.72 41.34
CA LYS A 9 -2.37 8.69 39.88
C LYS A 9 -1.40 7.64 39.35
N VAL A 10 -1.90 6.51 38.87
CA VAL A 10 -1.16 5.64 37.95
C VAL A 10 -2.10 5.29 36.81
N ASN A 11 -2.02 6.07 35.74
CA ASN A 11 -2.54 5.72 34.42
C ASN A 11 -1.61 6.39 33.41
N THR A 12 -0.45 5.78 33.19
CA THR A 12 0.54 6.22 32.20
C THR A 12 1.10 5.09 31.33
N ALA A 13 0.56 3.87 31.42
CA ALA A 13 0.95 2.78 30.53
C ALA A 13 0.08 2.68 29.25
N THR A 14 -1.02 3.44 29.15
CA THR A 14 -1.98 3.35 28.03
C THR A 14 -1.95 4.57 27.10
N ARG A 15 -1.04 5.54 27.33
CA ARG A 15 -0.99 6.78 26.52
C ARG A 15 0.09 6.81 25.44
N GLU A 16 1.07 5.90 25.49
CA GLU A 16 2.18 5.88 24.52
C GLU A 16 1.93 4.92 23.34
N SER A 17 1.02 3.95 23.47
CA SER A 17 0.66 3.03 22.38
C SER A 17 -0.32 3.62 21.36
N ASP A 18 -1.11 4.62 21.76
CA ASP A 18 -2.25 5.10 20.97
C ASP A 18 -1.89 6.23 20.00
N GLU A 19 -0.70 6.83 20.13
CA GLU A 19 -0.25 7.91 19.25
C GLU A 19 0.53 7.42 18.01
N GLN A 20 0.94 6.15 17.96
CA GLN A 20 1.92 5.68 16.97
C GLN A 20 1.30 5.30 15.60
N PHE A 21 -0.02 5.12 15.52
CA PHE A 21 -0.69 4.74 14.28
C PHE A 21 -1.97 5.56 14.03
N LYS A 22 -1.82 6.88 13.82
CA LYS A 22 -2.93 7.67 13.27
C LYS A 22 -3.13 7.28 11.81
N THR A 23 -4.07 6.36 11.58
CA THR A 23 -4.52 6.04 10.23
C THR A 23 -5.29 7.21 9.63
N ASP A 24 -5.08 7.48 8.35
CA ASP A 24 -5.85 8.49 7.63
C ASP A 24 -7.28 8.01 7.34
N ARG A 25 -8.07 8.81 6.61
CA ARG A 25 -9.44 8.43 6.21
C ARG A 25 -9.50 7.14 5.39
N TYR A 26 -8.37 6.67 4.87
CA TYR A 26 -8.23 5.44 4.10
C TYR A 26 -7.63 4.30 4.93
N LEU A 27 -7.54 4.42 6.26
CA LEU A 27 -7.08 3.33 7.13
C LEU A 27 -5.61 2.91 6.87
N ARG A 28 -4.79 3.81 6.32
CA ARG A 28 -3.35 3.63 6.07
C ARG A 28 -2.53 4.64 6.86
N TYR A 29 -1.23 4.39 7.03
CA TYR A 29 -0.30 5.38 7.58
C TYR A 29 0.87 5.61 6.64
N ALA A 30 1.36 6.86 6.63
CA ALA A 30 2.51 7.26 5.84
C ALA A 30 3.80 6.88 6.57
N VAL A 31 4.74 6.26 5.86
CA VAL A 31 6.09 6.07 6.36
C VAL A 31 6.81 7.40 6.30
N THR A 32 7.12 7.95 7.48
CA THR A 32 7.78 9.27 7.62
C THR A 32 9.18 9.16 8.21
N ASP A 33 9.46 8.08 8.94
CA ASP A 33 10.78 7.79 9.46
C ASP A 33 11.76 7.39 8.33
N GLY A 34 12.99 7.87 8.43
CA GLY A 34 14.01 7.66 7.39
C GLY A 34 14.49 6.21 7.30
N ASP A 35 14.65 5.54 8.45
CA ASP A 35 15.12 4.16 8.51
C ASP A 35 14.01 3.21 8.05
N GLU A 36 12.77 3.44 8.47
CA GLU A 36 11.61 2.68 8.00
C GLU A 36 11.40 2.81 6.49
N ARG A 37 11.69 3.99 5.91
CA ARG A 37 11.66 4.19 4.45
C ARG A 37 12.69 3.36 3.70
N LEU A 38 13.89 3.20 4.25
CA LEU A 38 14.95 2.39 3.62
C LEU A 38 14.57 0.91 3.55
N ASP A 39 13.91 0.41 4.60
CA ASP A 39 13.51 -0.99 4.68
C ASP A 39 12.20 -1.30 3.93
N PHE A 40 11.34 -0.29 3.71
CA PHE A 40 10.01 -0.49 3.13
C PHE A 40 10.04 -1.18 1.75
N ILE A 41 10.87 -0.70 0.82
CA ILE A 41 10.85 -1.20 -0.58
C ILE A 41 11.30 -2.67 -0.66
N PRO A 42 12.48 -3.06 -0.11
CA PRO A 42 12.87 -4.46 -0.04
C PRO A 42 11.87 -5.30 0.74
N ALA A 43 11.32 -4.77 1.84
CA ALA A 43 10.35 -5.50 2.65
C ALA A 43 9.06 -5.79 1.87
N LEU A 44 8.54 -4.84 1.10
CA LEU A 44 7.28 -4.98 0.35
C LEU A 44 7.44 -5.81 -0.94
N PHE A 45 8.52 -5.59 -1.70
CA PHE A 45 8.68 -6.16 -3.04
C PHE A 45 9.73 -7.27 -3.14
N PHE A 46 10.49 -7.57 -2.08
CA PHE A 46 11.65 -8.47 -2.09
C PHE A 46 12.79 -8.03 -3.03
N THR A 47 12.80 -6.77 -3.44
CA THR A 47 13.88 -6.17 -4.22
C THR A 47 14.00 -4.68 -3.90
N PRO A 48 15.23 -4.14 -3.75
CA PRO A 48 15.43 -2.70 -3.50
C PRO A 48 15.10 -1.84 -4.72
N SER A 49 15.00 -2.43 -5.92
CA SER A 49 14.81 -1.68 -7.17
C SER A 49 13.35 -1.38 -7.52
N ALA A 50 12.38 -1.82 -6.72
CA ALA A 50 10.97 -1.78 -7.09
C ALA A 50 10.39 -0.36 -7.19
N ASP A 51 10.93 0.60 -6.45
CA ASP A 51 10.58 2.02 -6.56
C ASP A 51 10.93 2.60 -7.94
N ASN A 52 12.14 2.31 -8.43
CA ASN A 52 12.63 2.70 -9.74
C ASN A 52 11.85 2.01 -10.85
N MET A 53 11.47 0.75 -10.64
CA MET A 53 10.62 -0.01 -11.56
C MET A 53 9.22 0.62 -11.65
N ALA A 54 8.59 0.95 -10.53
CA ALA A 54 7.28 1.62 -10.51
C ALA A 54 7.33 3.01 -11.17
N ALA A 55 8.36 3.81 -10.88
CA ALA A 55 8.55 5.11 -11.50
C ALA A 55 8.80 5.01 -13.01
N SER A 56 9.56 4.02 -13.45
CA SER A 56 9.82 3.78 -14.88
C SER A 56 8.55 3.32 -15.60
N TRP A 57 7.77 2.44 -14.98
CA TRP A 57 6.49 2.01 -15.50
C TRP A 57 5.51 3.18 -15.66
N LEU A 58 5.40 4.06 -14.66
CA LEU A 58 4.58 5.27 -14.78
C LEU A 58 5.06 6.20 -15.90
N ARG A 59 6.37 6.41 -16.06
CA ARG A 59 6.91 7.22 -17.18
C ARG A 59 6.57 6.63 -18.55
N GLN A 60 6.52 5.31 -18.66
CA GLN A 60 6.21 4.62 -19.91
C GLN A 60 4.72 4.68 -20.26
N HIS A 61 3.86 4.68 -19.25
CA HIS A 61 2.41 4.52 -19.40
C HIS A 61 1.61 5.76 -18.99
N SER A 62 2.25 6.89 -18.71
CA SER A 62 1.55 8.14 -18.38
C SER A 62 2.43 9.36 -18.67
N ASP A 63 1.89 10.54 -18.39
CA ASP A 63 2.61 11.82 -18.41
C ASP A 63 3.43 12.08 -17.12
N TYR A 64 3.61 11.08 -16.25
CA TYR A 64 4.46 11.18 -15.07
C TYR A 64 5.91 11.54 -15.44
N ASN A 65 6.43 12.62 -14.84
CA ASN A 65 7.76 13.15 -15.13
C ASN A 65 8.73 13.11 -13.95
N GLY A 66 8.38 12.44 -12.85
CA GLY A 66 9.18 12.40 -11.63
C GLY A 66 8.51 13.11 -10.44
N GLY A 67 9.23 13.15 -9.33
CA GLY A 67 8.76 13.73 -8.07
C GLY A 67 9.08 12.83 -6.88
N PHE A 68 8.76 13.31 -5.68
CA PHE A 68 8.85 12.51 -4.47
C PHE A 68 7.74 11.46 -4.42
N TRP A 69 7.99 10.40 -3.66
CA TRP A 69 7.04 9.32 -3.45
C TRP A 69 6.72 9.20 -1.97
N SER A 70 5.44 8.98 -1.69
CA SER A 70 4.94 8.56 -0.40
C SER A 70 4.84 7.05 -0.34
N TYR A 71 5.09 6.52 0.84
CA TYR A 71 5.11 5.10 1.16
C TYR A 71 4.00 4.87 2.16
N TRP A 72 3.12 3.93 1.85
CA TRP A 72 1.89 3.72 2.61
C TRP A 72 1.86 2.29 3.12
N ILE A 73 1.81 2.13 4.44
CA ILE A 73 1.58 0.83 5.07
C ILE A 73 0.09 0.69 5.36
N ILE A 74 -0.44 -0.50 5.07
CA ILE A 74 -1.80 -0.90 5.42
C ILE A 74 -1.69 -1.82 6.65
N PRO A 75 -2.15 -1.37 7.83
CA PRO A 75 -2.12 -2.19 9.04
C PRO A 75 -2.87 -3.51 8.87
N GLN A 76 -2.33 -4.58 9.45
CA GLN A 76 -3.09 -5.81 9.62
C GLN A 76 -4.30 -5.57 10.52
N GLY A 77 -5.41 -6.24 10.23
CA GLY A 77 -6.67 -6.08 10.96
C GLY A 77 -7.57 -4.96 10.44
N VAL A 78 -7.12 -4.15 9.46
CA VAL A 78 -8.01 -3.26 8.71
C VAL A 78 -9.13 -4.09 8.08
N GLY A 79 -10.39 -3.75 8.37
CA GLY A 79 -11.53 -4.46 7.83
C GLY A 79 -12.71 -3.56 7.53
N GLY A 80 -13.56 -4.03 6.63
CA GLY A 80 -14.75 -3.31 6.19
C GLY A 80 -15.67 -4.18 5.35
N ASN A 81 -16.88 -3.66 5.11
CA ASN A 81 -17.86 -4.32 4.26
C ASN A 81 -17.47 -4.13 2.79
N ILE A 82 -17.20 -5.21 2.07
CA ILE A 82 -16.93 -5.14 0.62
C ILE A 82 -18.21 -5.28 -0.20
N THR A 83 -19.20 -6.01 0.32
CA THR A 83 -20.56 -6.15 -0.20
C THR A 83 -21.54 -6.32 0.98
N PRO A 84 -22.86 -6.12 0.80
CA PRO A 84 -23.82 -6.35 1.87
C PRO A 84 -23.64 -7.74 2.50
N GLY A 85 -23.42 -7.80 3.81
CA GLY A 85 -23.23 -9.05 4.57
C GLY A 85 -21.85 -9.70 4.45
N ARG A 86 -20.87 -9.10 3.76
CA ARG A 86 -19.50 -9.63 3.64
C ARG A 86 -18.49 -8.61 4.18
N ILE A 87 -17.95 -8.93 5.35
CA ILE A 87 -16.83 -8.21 5.96
C ILE A 87 -15.54 -8.93 5.60
N GLN A 88 -14.54 -8.19 5.12
CA GLN A 88 -13.19 -8.69 4.86
C GLN A 88 -12.20 -7.98 5.78
N PHE A 89 -11.16 -8.69 6.20
CA PHE A 89 -10.04 -8.14 6.96
C PHE A 89 -8.72 -8.39 6.24
N ILE A 90 -7.82 -7.43 6.32
CA ILE A 90 -6.44 -7.55 5.87
C ILE A 90 -5.67 -8.39 6.89
N THR A 91 -5.28 -9.60 6.49
CA THR A 91 -4.52 -10.52 7.33
C THR A 91 -3.04 -10.57 6.95
N THR A 92 -2.71 -10.15 5.73
CA THR A 92 -1.33 -10.10 5.22
C THR A 92 -0.81 -8.67 5.27
N GLN A 93 0.39 -8.48 5.81
CA GLN A 93 1.06 -7.19 5.77
C GLN A 93 1.23 -6.75 4.31
N THR A 94 0.74 -5.57 3.98
CA THR A 94 0.83 -5.00 2.63
C THR A 94 0.95 -3.48 2.70
N GLY A 95 1.14 -2.87 1.54
CA GLY A 95 1.36 -1.45 1.38
C GLY A 95 1.52 -1.12 -0.09
N TYR A 96 1.74 0.16 -0.37
CA TYR A 96 1.98 0.62 -1.72
C TYR A 96 2.78 1.92 -1.71
N ILE A 97 3.29 2.28 -2.88
CA ILE A 97 3.97 3.55 -3.10
C ILE A 97 3.17 4.41 -4.07
N ALA A 98 3.15 5.72 -3.86
CA ALA A 98 2.48 6.65 -4.75
C ALA A 98 3.28 7.94 -4.92
N PRO A 99 3.26 8.55 -6.13
CA PRO A 99 3.79 9.90 -6.31
C PRO A 99 3.13 10.90 -5.36
N GLU A 100 3.91 11.84 -4.84
CA GLU A 100 3.39 12.91 -3.99
C GLU A 100 2.63 13.97 -4.79
N GLY A 101 1.65 14.59 -4.12
CA GLY A 101 0.90 15.72 -4.64
C GLY A 101 -0.48 15.38 -5.19
N LYS A 102 -1.24 16.42 -5.54
CA LYS A 102 -2.63 16.31 -6.04
C LYS A 102 -2.71 16.24 -7.57
N ARG A 103 -1.66 15.73 -8.21
CA ARG A 103 -1.61 15.62 -9.67
C ARG A 103 -2.51 14.46 -10.12
N SER A 104 -3.27 14.69 -11.18
CA SER A 104 -3.81 13.62 -12.01
C SER A 104 -2.80 13.33 -13.12
N TYR A 105 -2.70 12.07 -13.52
CA TYR A 105 -1.86 11.61 -14.61
C TYR A 105 -2.73 11.05 -15.73
N ARG A 106 -2.45 11.46 -16.97
CA ARG A 106 -3.08 10.87 -18.15
C ARG A 106 -2.40 9.55 -18.44
N MET A 107 -3.06 8.44 -18.12
CA MET A 107 -2.51 7.10 -18.20
C MET A 107 -3.03 6.32 -19.41
N ARG A 108 -2.11 5.65 -20.11
CA ARG A 108 -2.37 4.79 -21.28
C ARG A 108 -1.62 3.47 -21.15
N ILE A 109 -2.37 2.38 -21.09
CA ILE A 109 -1.82 1.02 -21.00
C ILE A 109 -2.22 0.28 -22.28
N PRO A 110 -1.32 0.16 -23.26
CA PRO A 110 -1.65 -0.46 -24.55
C PRO A 110 -2.10 -1.92 -24.42
N GLY A 111 -1.59 -2.65 -23.42
CA GLY A 111 -1.87 -4.08 -23.23
C GLY A 111 -3.35 -4.41 -23.02
N ASN A 112 -4.09 -3.53 -22.34
CA ASN A 112 -5.52 -3.72 -22.03
C ASN A 112 -6.40 -2.55 -22.54
N TYR A 113 -5.87 -1.72 -23.44
CA TYR A 113 -6.56 -0.57 -24.03
C TYR A 113 -7.11 0.43 -23.00
N PHE A 114 -6.52 0.48 -21.80
CA PHE A 114 -6.86 1.50 -20.82
C PHE A 114 -6.32 2.87 -21.29
N ASP A 115 -7.20 3.88 -21.30
CA ASP A 115 -6.85 5.28 -21.53
C ASP A 115 -7.75 6.14 -20.63
N GLY A 116 -7.17 6.83 -19.65
CA GLY A 116 -7.92 7.59 -18.65
C GLY A 116 -7.05 8.45 -17.75
N ASP A 117 -7.67 9.41 -17.09
CA ASP A 117 -7.03 10.25 -16.09
C ASP A 117 -7.20 9.61 -14.71
N VAL A 118 -6.08 9.42 -14.00
CA VAL A 118 -6.05 8.81 -12.66
C VAL A 118 -5.33 9.73 -11.68
N SER A 119 -5.78 9.79 -10.43
CA SER A 119 -5.06 10.52 -9.39
C SER A 119 -3.68 9.93 -9.11
N ALA A 120 -2.80 10.69 -8.46
CA ALA A 120 -1.49 10.18 -8.02
C ALA A 120 -1.60 8.96 -7.09
N ASP A 121 -2.62 8.91 -6.22
CA ASP A 121 -2.85 7.78 -5.33
C ASP A 121 -3.24 6.53 -6.13
N ALA A 122 -4.19 6.66 -7.06
CA ALA A 122 -4.60 5.57 -7.94
C ALA A 122 -3.45 5.12 -8.87
N ALA A 123 -2.70 6.04 -9.44
CA ALA A 123 -1.52 5.74 -10.28
C ALA A 123 -0.46 4.95 -9.50
N GLY A 124 -0.21 5.33 -8.24
CA GLY A 124 0.69 4.60 -7.34
C GLY A 124 0.22 3.19 -7.02
N ILE A 125 -1.07 3.02 -6.73
CA ILE A 125 -1.70 1.71 -6.50
C ILE A 125 -1.57 0.83 -7.75
N ILE A 126 -1.91 1.35 -8.93
CA ILE A 126 -1.79 0.63 -10.22
C ILE A 126 -0.35 0.19 -10.43
N ALA A 127 0.62 1.13 -10.35
CA ALA A 127 2.03 0.81 -10.54
C ALA A 127 2.53 -0.25 -9.55
N THR A 128 2.15 -0.13 -8.27
CA THR A 128 2.51 -1.12 -7.23
C THR A 128 1.96 -2.51 -7.57
N LEU A 129 0.68 -2.61 -7.92
CA LEU A 129 0.03 -3.87 -8.28
C LEU A 129 0.65 -4.51 -9.53
N THR A 130 0.97 -3.69 -10.55
CA THR A 130 1.63 -4.15 -11.77
C THR A 130 3.03 -4.67 -11.51
N ILE A 131 3.82 -3.96 -10.70
CA ILE A 131 5.17 -4.39 -10.34
C ILE A 131 5.14 -5.69 -9.51
N MET A 132 4.24 -5.81 -8.53
CA MET A 132 4.06 -7.07 -7.79
C MET A 132 3.67 -8.24 -8.70
N ASN A 133 2.77 -7.99 -9.67
CA ASN A 133 2.38 -9.01 -10.65
C ASN A 133 3.59 -9.47 -11.47
N TRP A 134 4.32 -8.51 -12.03
CA TRP A 134 5.50 -8.79 -12.85
C TRP A 134 6.57 -9.57 -12.07
N LEU A 135 6.88 -9.13 -10.85
CA LEU A 135 7.82 -9.83 -9.97
C LEU A 135 7.34 -11.25 -9.63
N SER A 136 6.04 -11.45 -9.42
CA SER A 136 5.49 -12.79 -9.14
C SER A 136 5.72 -13.76 -10.29
N TRP A 137 5.54 -13.30 -11.53
CA TRP A 137 5.84 -14.09 -12.74
C TRP A 137 7.34 -14.38 -12.87
N GLN A 138 8.19 -13.34 -12.73
CA GLN A 138 9.63 -13.52 -12.80
C GLN A 138 10.14 -14.54 -11.78
N VAL A 139 9.65 -14.47 -10.54
CA VAL A 139 10.03 -15.39 -9.47
C VAL A 139 9.46 -16.79 -9.71
N ALA A 140 8.27 -16.93 -10.29
CA ALA A 140 7.71 -18.23 -10.66
C ALA A 140 8.58 -18.94 -11.72
N ASP A 141 9.09 -18.18 -12.71
CA ASP A 141 9.95 -18.70 -13.77
C ASP A 141 11.34 -19.15 -13.27
N MET A 142 11.79 -18.65 -12.10
CA MET A 142 13.06 -19.04 -11.49
C MET A 142 13.05 -20.45 -10.89
N GLY A 143 11.88 -21.06 -10.70
CA GLY A 143 11.76 -22.44 -10.22
C GLY A 143 11.13 -22.60 -8.83
N PRO A 144 10.83 -23.85 -8.44
CA PRO A 144 10.07 -24.17 -7.22
C PRO A 144 10.76 -23.74 -5.91
N GLU A 145 12.08 -23.58 -5.90
CA GLU A 145 12.84 -23.08 -4.75
C GLU A 145 12.42 -21.67 -4.33
N TYR A 146 11.90 -20.86 -5.25
CA TYR A 146 11.41 -19.51 -4.99
C TYR A 146 9.90 -19.43 -4.78
N ALA A 147 9.19 -20.57 -4.75
CA ALA A 147 7.74 -20.63 -4.60
C ALA A 147 7.24 -19.87 -3.37
N ARG A 148 8.02 -19.85 -2.28
CA ARG A 148 7.67 -19.08 -1.07
C ARG A 148 7.66 -17.57 -1.31
N VAL A 149 8.64 -17.04 -2.05
CA VAL A 149 8.72 -15.61 -2.39
C VAL A 149 7.57 -15.24 -3.31
N CYS A 150 7.31 -16.04 -4.34
CA CYS A 150 6.17 -15.87 -5.24
C CYS A 150 4.85 -15.84 -4.46
N LYS A 151 4.63 -16.80 -3.56
CA LYS A 151 3.44 -16.83 -2.70
C LYS A 151 3.30 -15.56 -1.85
N HIS A 152 4.39 -15.03 -1.30
CA HIS A 152 4.35 -13.80 -0.50
C HIS A 152 4.02 -12.56 -1.35
N LEU A 153 4.57 -12.44 -2.56
CA LEU A 153 4.23 -11.36 -3.50
C LEU A 153 2.74 -11.39 -3.87
N VAL A 154 2.22 -12.57 -4.26
CA VAL A 154 0.80 -12.75 -4.59
C VAL A 154 -0.08 -12.41 -3.39
N SER A 155 0.26 -12.90 -2.18
CA SER A 155 -0.52 -12.62 -0.97
C SER A 155 -0.58 -11.13 -0.62
N ARG A 156 0.53 -10.40 -0.85
CA ARG A 156 0.58 -8.93 -0.64
C ARG A 156 -0.24 -8.18 -1.68
N GLN A 157 -0.17 -8.63 -2.93
CA GLN A 157 -0.96 -8.09 -4.02
C GLN A 157 -2.46 -8.27 -3.73
N ASP A 158 -2.89 -9.47 -3.37
CA ASP A 158 -4.29 -9.76 -3.03
C ASP A 158 -4.77 -8.95 -1.82
N ALA A 159 -3.93 -8.81 -0.78
CA ALA A 159 -4.25 -7.95 0.35
C ALA A 159 -4.39 -6.47 -0.04
N LEU A 160 -3.58 -5.96 -0.97
CA LEU A 160 -3.75 -4.59 -1.49
C LEU A 160 -5.05 -4.46 -2.30
N LYS A 161 -5.45 -5.50 -3.03
CA LYS A 161 -6.73 -5.52 -3.75
C LYS A 161 -7.94 -5.55 -2.80
N ASP A 162 -7.87 -6.35 -1.75
CA ASP A 162 -8.87 -6.39 -0.69
C ASP A 162 -8.98 -5.02 0.00
N TYR A 163 -7.86 -4.37 0.27
CA TYR A 163 -7.82 -3.04 0.87
C TYR A 163 -8.58 -2.02 0.03
N ILE A 164 -8.34 -1.96 -1.30
CA ILE A 164 -9.05 -1.06 -2.22
C ILE A 164 -10.57 -1.25 -2.14
N SER A 165 -11.01 -2.50 -2.01
CA SER A 165 -12.42 -2.85 -1.85
C SER A 165 -12.98 -2.43 -0.49
N ILE A 166 -12.21 -2.66 0.59
CA ILE A 166 -12.57 -2.31 1.98
C ILE A 166 -12.78 -0.80 2.14
N ILE A 167 -11.89 0.01 1.57
CA ILE A 167 -11.96 1.47 1.68
C ILE A 167 -12.91 2.10 0.66
N HIS A 168 -13.52 1.30 -0.21
CA HIS A 168 -14.31 1.75 -1.36
C HIS A 168 -13.59 2.86 -2.13
N HIS A 169 -12.36 2.59 -2.57
CA HIS A 169 -11.52 3.62 -3.20
C HIS A 169 -12.30 4.33 -4.31
N PRO A 170 -12.32 5.68 -4.35
CA PRO A 170 -13.18 6.43 -5.28
C PRO A 170 -12.90 6.08 -6.75
N GLU A 171 -11.65 5.78 -7.08
CA GLU A 171 -11.20 5.39 -8.42
C GLU A 171 -11.03 3.88 -8.58
N GLN A 172 -11.64 3.04 -7.71
CA GLN A 172 -11.49 1.58 -7.79
C GLN A 172 -11.78 1.03 -9.19
N HIS A 173 -12.79 1.57 -9.87
CA HIS A 173 -13.18 1.16 -11.22
C HIS A 173 -12.10 1.46 -12.27
N LEU A 174 -11.34 2.55 -12.10
CA LEU A 174 -10.19 2.87 -12.97
C LEU A 174 -9.01 1.96 -12.64
N ILE A 175 -8.74 1.73 -11.35
CA ILE A 175 -7.67 0.85 -10.89
C ILE A 175 -7.89 -0.56 -11.47
N TRP A 176 -9.08 -1.14 -11.30
CA TRP A 176 -9.40 -2.46 -11.82
C TRP A 176 -9.26 -2.56 -13.33
N ARG A 177 -9.78 -1.57 -14.06
CA ARG A 177 -9.67 -1.56 -15.52
C ARG A 177 -8.21 -1.40 -16.00
N ALA A 178 -7.38 -0.70 -15.24
CA ALA A 178 -5.97 -0.50 -15.58
C ALA A 178 -5.11 -1.76 -15.35
N ILE A 179 -5.50 -2.64 -14.42
CA ILE A 179 -4.75 -3.86 -14.08
C ILE A 179 -5.39 -5.15 -14.63
N ASP A 180 -6.42 -5.02 -15.46
CA ASP A 180 -7.07 -6.13 -16.18
C ASP A 180 -6.13 -6.76 -17.23
#